data_AF-A0A947CTG0-F1
#
_entry.id   AF-A0A947CTG0-F1
#
_cell.length_a   1.000
_cell.length_b   1.000
_cell.length_c   1.000
_cell.angle_alpha   90.00
_cell.angle_beta   90.00
_cell.angle_gamma   90.00
#
_symmetry.space_group_name_H-M   'P 1'
#
loop_
_entity.id
_entity.type
_entity.pdbx_description
1 polymer ?
#
loop_
_entity_poly.entity_id
_entity_poly.type
_entity_poly.pdbx_seq_one_letter_code
_entity_poly.pdbx_strand_id
1 'polypeptide(L)'
;MSAVLTSPKRWRAFADFIALALGLNVWLALVVFPGIFVGAWKGAGSVLLGFVPVAVLGAGIWRRSEAMLLFGFPTALLLPVAIAPDMVAVHVYGPIHFTIVALGLVAYLFGASFFTSFYEPPPPVAVRPLSSSLEPTPARWRRRARIYRYLVAMSIIVPALLLYTINFEPSTRVFIRKMYPGRAASYTAVVNLGFLAFWLIIYSRYLLGILTVHRTGDRQILGLLAATRARLKRRKPRPIFYLAAAAALLLMAALVLWS
;
A
#
# COMPACT_ATOMS: atom_id res chain seq x y z
N MET A 1 -20.84 -14.54 -3.95
CA MET A 1 -20.90 -13.13 -4.41
C MET A 1 -19.73 -12.87 -5.35
N SER A 2 -20.09 -12.50 -6.59
CA SER A 2 -19.29 -11.94 -7.67
C SER A 2 -17.94 -12.58 -8.03
N ALA A 3 -17.99 -13.60 -8.88
CA ALA A 3 -16.93 -13.97 -9.82
C ALA A 3 -16.80 -12.93 -10.95
N VAL A 4 -16.45 -11.69 -10.58
CA VAL A 4 -16.20 -10.57 -11.48
C VAL A 4 -14.82 -10.08 -11.05
N LEU A 5 -13.73 -10.47 -11.71
CA LEU A 5 -13.16 -9.78 -12.86
C LEU A 5 -12.37 -10.77 -13.73
N THR A 6 -13.06 -11.39 -14.68
CA THR A 6 -12.48 -12.30 -15.67
C THR A 6 -11.81 -11.49 -16.80
N SER A 7 -10.53 -11.17 -16.60
CA SER A 7 -9.44 -11.09 -17.60
C SER A 7 -8.41 -10.04 -17.16
N PRO A 8 -7.09 -10.32 -17.29
CA PRO A 8 -6.03 -9.41 -16.87
C PRO A 8 -6.08 -8.05 -17.58
N LYS A 9 -6.70 -7.98 -18.78
CA LYS A 9 -6.90 -6.71 -19.50
C LYS A 9 -7.98 -5.83 -18.85
N ARG A 10 -9.08 -6.41 -18.37
CA ARG A 10 -10.17 -5.67 -17.69
C ARG A 10 -9.72 -5.15 -16.33
N TRP A 11 -8.97 -5.95 -15.57
CA TRP A 11 -8.39 -5.51 -14.29
C TRP A 11 -7.44 -4.32 -14.47
N ARG A 12 -6.57 -4.36 -15.48
CA ARG A 12 -5.66 -3.25 -15.79
C ARG A 12 -6.39 -1.97 -16.17
N ALA A 13 -7.39 -2.06 -17.05
CA ALA A 13 -8.19 -0.90 -17.41
C ALA A 13 -8.94 -0.30 -16.21
N PHE A 14 -9.41 -1.14 -15.29
CA PHE A 14 -10.06 -0.72 -14.06
C PHE A 14 -9.08 -0.01 -13.10
N ALA A 15 -7.88 -0.57 -12.92
CA ALA A 15 -6.81 0.07 -12.15
C ALA A 15 -6.39 1.43 -12.74
N ASP A 16 -6.18 1.48 -14.06
CA ASP A 16 -5.84 2.69 -14.80
C ASP A 16 -6.95 3.76 -14.61
N PHE A 17 -8.22 3.35 -14.65
CA PHE A 17 -9.38 4.24 -14.42
C PHE A 17 -9.43 4.78 -12.99
N ILE A 18 -9.23 3.93 -11.97
CA ILE A 18 -9.26 4.37 -10.58
C ILE A 18 -8.10 5.33 -10.30
N ALA A 19 -6.89 5.01 -10.77
CA ALA A 19 -5.73 5.89 -10.62
C ALA A 19 -5.98 7.26 -11.26
N LEU A 20 -6.60 7.28 -12.45
CA LEU A 20 -6.98 8.51 -13.14
C LEU A 20 -8.04 9.30 -12.35
N ALA A 21 -9.11 8.65 -11.89
CA ALA A 21 -10.20 9.31 -11.16
C ALA A 21 -9.72 9.91 -9.84
N LEU A 22 -8.93 9.15 -9.05
CA LEU A 22 -8.35 9.63 -7.81
C LEU A 22 -7.33 10.74 -8.06
N GLY A 23 -6.47 10.59 -9.07
CA GLY A 23 -5.46 11.59 -9.43
C GLY A 23 -6.10 12.91 -9.88
N LEU A 24 -7.13 12.85 -10.72
CA LEU A 24 -7.89 14.04 -11.14
C LEU A 24 -8.61 14.70 -9.96
N ASN A 25 -9.18 13.93 -9.04
CA ASN A 25 -9.83 14.48 -7.85
C ASN A 25 -8.82 15.26 -6.98
N VAL A 26 -7.64 14.66 -6.74
CA VAL A 26 -6.55 15.30 -6.01
C VAL A 26 -6.08 16.57 -6.72
N TRP A 27 -5.91 16.52 -8.04
CA TRP A 27 -5.53 17.69 -8.85
C TRP A 27 -6.57 18.82 -8.78
N LEU A 28 -7.86 18.51 -8.92
CA LEU A 28 -8.93 19.50 -8.81
C LEU A 28 -8.90 20.16 -7.43
N ALA A 29 -8.80 19.36 -6.37
CA ALA A 29 -8.82 19.83 -4.99
C ALA A 29 -7.60 20.68 -4.60
N LEU A 30 -6.40 20.34 -5.09
CA LEU A 30 -5.15 21.03 -4.73
C LEU A 30 -4.77 22.18 -5.65
N VAL A 31 -5.13 22.09 -6.92
CA VAL A 31 -4.62 23.00 -7.94
C VAL A 31 -5.75 23.87 -8.46
N VAL A 32 -6.81 23.26 -9.00
CA VAL A 32 -7.85 24.00 -9.72
C VAL A 32 -8.66 24.87 -8.79
N PHE A 33 -9.26 24.30 -7.73
CA PHE A 33 -10.12 25.08 -6.82
C PHE A 33 -9.38 26.21 -6.11
N PRO A 34 -8.21 25.99 -5.47
CA PRO A 34 -7.46 27.07 -4.83
C PRO A 34 -6.98 28.11 -5.84
N GLY A 35 -6.57 27.68 -7.04
CA GLY A 35 -6.05 28.58 -8.07
C GLY A 35 -7.14 29.49 -8.65
N ILE A 36 -8.37 29.00 -8.77
CA ILE A 36 -9.53 29.83 -9.15
C ILE A 36 -9.83 30.83 -8.03
N PHE A 37 -9.87 30.38 -6.77
CA PHE A 37 -10.21 31.21 -5.62
C PHE A 37 -9.23 32.37 -5.41
N VAL A 38 -7.94 32.12 -5.58
CA VAL A 38 -6.86 33.12 -5.43
C VAL A 38 -6.60 33.90 -6.74
N GLY A 39 -7.21 33.47 -7.85
CA GLY A 39 -7.00 34.08 -9.16
C GLY A 39 -5.57 33.89 -9.69
N ALA A 40 -4.96 32.74 -9.42
CA ALA A 40 -3.60 32.39 -9.81
C ALA A 40 -3.42 32.19 -11.34
N TRP A 41 -4.51 31.98 -12.07
CA TRP A 41 -4.51 31.63 -13.51
C TRP A 41 -4.47 32.84 -14.46
N LYS A 42 -3.71 33.88 -14.10
CA LYS A 42 -3.58 35.10 -14.91
C LYS A 42 -2.44 34.97 -15.92
N GLY A 43 -2.66 34.17 -16.97
CA GLY A 43 -1.73 34.04 -18.11
C GLY A 43 -1.61 32.62 -18.66
N ALA A 44 -1.26 32.51 -19.95
CA ALA A 44 -1.14 31.21 -20.63
C ALA A 44 -0.09 30.29 -19.96
N GLY A 45 1.02 30.86 -19.48
CA GLY A 45 2.06 30.09 -18.79
C GLY A 45 1.61 29.49 -17.46
N SER A 46 0.89 30.25 -16.63
CA SER A 46 0.38 29.74 -15.35
C SER A 46 -0.70 28.69 -15.58
N VAL A 47 -1.59 28.88 -16.56
CA VAL A 47 -2.58 27.86 -16.95
C VAL A 47 -1.89 26.57 -17.39
N LEU A 48 -0.87 26.64 -18.26
CA LEU A 48 -0.12 25.46 -18.71
C LEU A 48 0.53 24.71 -17.54
N LEU A 49 1.14 25.45 -16.61
CA LEU A 49 1.74 24.88 -15.40
C LEU A 49 0.70 24.19 -14.51
N GLY A 50 -0.53 24.72 -14.45
CA GLY A 50 -1.66 24.09 -13.76
C GLY A 50 -2.04 22.72 -14.32
N PHE A 51 -1.77 22.45 -15.60
CA PHE A 51 -2.04 21.16 -16.25
C PHE A 51 -0.87 20.18 -16.24
N VAL A 52 0.34 20.60 -15.81
CA VAL A 52 1.50 19.70 -15.70
C VAL A 52 1.23 18.46 -14.84
N PRO A 53 0.55 18.54 -13.66
CA PRO A 53 0.20 17.36 -12.90
C PRO A 53 -0.64 16.35 -13.70
N VAL A 54 -1.60 16.84 -14.49
CA VAL A 54 -2.47 15.99 -15.33
C VAL A 54 -1.66 15.32 -16.44
N ALA A 55 -0.72 16.06 -17.05
CA ALA A 55 0.17 15.50 -18.05
C ALA A 55 1.06 14.38 -17.47
N VAL A 56 1.60 14.57 -16.26
CA VAL A 56 2.41 13.57 -15.57
C VAL A 56 1.57 12.36 -15.15
N LEU A 57 0.33 12.56 -14.68
CA LEU A 57 -0.61 11.49 -14.39
C LEU A 57 -0.92 10.66 -15.64
N GLY A 58 -1.29 11.32 -16.73
CA GLY A 58 -1.58 10.67 -18.01
C GLY A 58 -0.38 9.92 -18.58
N ALA A 59 0.82 10.53 -18.53
CA ALA A 59 2.05 9.88 -18.93
C ALA A 59 2.41 8.68 -18.04
N GLY A 60 2.17 8.78 -16.73
CA GLY A 60 2.36 7.70 -15.77
C GLY A 60 1.45 6.50 -16.04
N ILE A 61 0.17 6.75 -16.36
CA ILE A 61 -0.80 5.71 -16.73
C ILE A 61 -0.45 5.11 -18.08
N TRP A 62 -0.16 5.93 -19.10
CA TRP A 62 0.22 5.46 -20.43
C TRP A 62 1.46 4.57 -20.36
N ARG A 63 2.54 5.08 -19.76
CA ARG A 63 3.82 4.36 -19.64
C ARG A 63 3.80 3.28 -18.56
N ARG A 64 2.71 3.19 -17.78
CA ARG A 64 2.57 2.31 -16.61
C ARG A 64 3.77 2.40 -15.68
N SER A 65 4.23 3.62 -15.43
CA SER A 65 5.41 3.87 -14.62
C SER A 65 5.00 4.09 -13.17
N GLU A 66 5.36 3.14 -12.31
CA GLU A 66 5.19 3.27 -10.86
C GLU A 66 5.88 4.53 -10.33
N ALA A 67 7.07 4.83 -10.85
CA ALA A 67 7.82 6.01 -10.44
C ALA A 67 7.09 7.31 -10.79
N MET A 68 6.48 7.40 -11.98
CA MET A 68 5.71 8.59 -12.36
C MET A 68 4.42 8.72 -11.56
N LEU A 69 3.73 7.62 -11.27
CA LEU A 69 2.47 7.66 -10.52
C LEU A 69 2.68 7.93 -9.02
N LEU A 70 3.72 7.33 -8.42
CA LEU A 70 3.99 7.43 -6.98
C LEU A 70 4.82 8.66 -6.60
N PHE A 71 5.72 9.11 -7.48
CA PHE A 71 6.58 10.27 -7.21
C PHE A 71 6.32 11.42 -8.16
N GLY A 72 6.32 11.15 -9.47
CA GLY A 72 6.15 12.19 -10.49
C GLY A 72 4.89 13.03 -10.30
N PHE A 73 3.73 12.40 -10.19
CA PHE A 73 2.45 13.10 -10.04
C PHE A 73 2.36 13.89 -8.72
N PRO A 74 2.64 13.31 -7.54
CA PRO A 74 2.65 14.08 -6.29
C PRO A 74 3.64 15.25 -6.29
N THR A 75 4.82 15.08 -6.91
CA THR A 75 5.78 16.18 -7.05
C THR A 75 5.27 17.24 -8.02
N ALA A 76 4.64 16.85 -9.12
CA ALA A 76 4.08 17.80 -10.09
C ALA A 76 2.98 18.68 -9.47
N LEU A 77 2.20 18.17 -8.50
CA LEU A 77 1.21 18.96 -7.76
C LEU A 77 1.83 20.14 -6.98
N LEU A 78 3.13 20.09 -6.67
CA LEU A 78 3.84 21.16 -5.97
C LEU A 78 4.26 22.30 -6.91
N LEU A 79 4.30 22.09 -8.23
CA LEU A 79 4.71 23.12 -9.20
C LEU A 79 3.78 24.35 -9.19
N PRO A 80 2.43 24.20 -9.30
CA PRO A 80 1.53 25.34 -9.20
C PRO A 80 1.64 26.07 -7.85
N VAL A 81 1.80 25.31 -6.77
CA VAL A 81 1.97 25.83 -5.41
C VAL A 81 3.26 26.65 -5.27
N ALA A 82 4.36 26.22 -5.90
CA ALA A 82 5.63 26.93 -5.84
C ALA A 82 5.58 28.31 -6.52
N ILE A 83 4.71 28.47 -7.53
CA ILE A 83 4.59 29.69 -8.34
C ILE A 83 3.55 30.63 -7.74
N ALA A 84 2.47 30.08 -7.17
CA ALA A 84 1.43 30.82 -6.47
C ALA A 84 1.28 30.29 -5.03
N PRO A 85 2.19 30.66 -4.11
CA PRO A 85 2.20 30.14 -2.73
C PRO A 85 0.94 30.49 -1.94
N ASP A 86 0.22 31.54 -2.36
CA ASP A 86 -1.06 31.96 -1.80
C ASP A 86 -2.16 30.89 -1.94
N MET A 87 -2.00 29.93 -2.86
CA MET A 87 -2.91 28.78 -3.01
C MET A 87 -2.94 27.86 -1.77
N VAL A 88 -1.91 27.91 -0.92
CA VAL A 88 -1.81 27.09 0.30
C VAL A 88 -1.99 27.94 1.56
N ALA A 89 -2.36 29.21 1.40
CA ALA A 89 -2.53 30.09 2.54
C ALA A 89 -3.67 29.62 3.46
N VAL A 90 -3.50 29.81 4.77
CA VAL A 90 -4.35 29.26 5.84
C VAL A 90 -5.83 29.66 5.72
N HIS A 91 -6.11 30.78 5.06
CA HIS A 91 -7.49 31.26 4.80
C HIS A 91 -8.19 30.51 3.66
N VAL A 92 -7.42 29.88 2.76
CA VAL A 92 -7.93 29.04 1.65
C VAL A 92 -7.99 27.57 2.10
N TYR A 93 -7.04 27.13 2.92
CA TYR A 93 -6.95 25.77 3.44
C TYR A 93 -7.28 25.69 4.95
N GLY A 94 -8.58 25.67 5.25
CA GLY A 94 -9.05 25.31 6.59
C GLY A 94 -8.80 23.83 6.95
N PRO A 95 -8.93 23.43 8.23
CA PRO A 95 -8.66 22.05 8.68
C PRO A 95 -9.43 20.98 7.89
N ILE A 96 -10.67 21.28 7.49
CA ILE A 96 -11.55 20.37 6.74
C ILE A 96 -11.06 20.19 5.29
N HIS A 97 -10.67 21.26 4.60
CA HIS A 97 -10.15 21.16 3.23
C HIS A 97 -8.82 20.41 3.21
N PHE A 98 -7.97 20.66 4.21
CA PHE A 98 -6.73 19.92 4.39
C PHE A 98 -6.98 18.43 4.59
N THR A 99 -7.92 18.03 5.46
CA THR A 99 -8.21 16.60 5.69
C THR A 99 -8.78 15.92 4.46
N ILE A 100 -9.69 16.57 3.72
CA ILE A 100 -10.26 16.02 2.48
C ILE A 100 -9.16 15.78 1.44
N VAL A 101 -8.29 16.77 1.23
CA VAL A 101 -7.17 16.67 0.28
C VAL A 101 -6.15 15.63 0.72
N ALA A 102 -5.80 15.58 2.01
CA ALA A 102 -4.89 14.59 2.55
C ALA A 102 -5.44 13.17 2.38
N LEU A 103 -6.73 12.95 2.68
CA LEU A 103 -7.40 11.68 2.47
C LEU A 103 -7.44 11.30 0.98
N GLY A 104 -7.72 12.25 0.10
CA GLY A 104 -7.70 12.05 -1.35
C GLY A 104 -6.32 11.63 -1.86
N LEU A 105 -5.26 12.30 -1.40
CA LEU A 105 -3.88 11.97 -1.76
C LEU A 105 -3.47 10.61 -1.22
N VAL A 106 -3.82 10.29 0.04
CA VAL A 106 -3.57 8.97 0.63
C VAL A 106 -4.32 7.88 -0.14
N ALA A 107 -5.58 8.10 -0.47
CA ALA A 107 -6.38 7.17 -1.27
C ALA A 107 -5.76 6.95 -2.66
N TYR A 108 -5.30 8.03 -3.31
CA TYR A 108 -4.58 7.95 -4.58
C TYR A 108 -3.29 7.14 -4.46
N LEU A 109 -2.42 7.45 -3.50
CA LEU A 109 -1.14 6.76 -3.32
C LEU A 109 -1.34 5.29 -2.96
N PHE A 110 -2.32 5.00 -2.10
CA PHE A 110 -2.70 3.64 -1.76
C PHE A 110 -3.23 2.88 -2.98
N GLY A 111 -4.14 3.49 -3.75
CA GLY A 111 -4.67 2.91 -4.98
C GLY A 111 -3.56 2.63 -5.99
N ALA A 112 -2.76 3.65 -6.33
CA ALA A 112 -1.64 3.52 -7.25
C ALA A 112 -0.67 2.42 -6.81
N SER A 113 -0.25 2.40 -5.55
CA SER A 113 0.66 1.38 -5.00
C SER A 113 0.04 -0.02 -5.01
N PHE A 114 -1.22 -0.15 -4.60
CA PHE A 114 -1.92 -1.43 -4.55
C PHE A 114 -2.06 -2.01 -5.95
N PHE A 115 -2.48 -1.20 -6.93
CA PHE A 115 -2.72 -1.68 -8.29
C PHE A 115 -1.45 -1.94 -9.09
N THR A 116 -0.33 -1.26 -8.77
CA THR A 116 0.94 -1.56 -9.42
C THR A 116 1.64 -2.77 -8.82
N SER A 117 1.51 -2.99 -7.51
CA SER A 117 2.16 -4.11 -6.81
C SER A 117 1.41 -5.44 -6.89
N PHE A 118 0.10 -5.44 -7.15
CA PHE A 118 -0.67 -6.69 -7.24
C PHE A 118 -0.51 -7.36 -8.60
N TYR A 119 0.36 -8.38 -8.64
CA TYR A 119 0.32 -9.40 -9.68
C TYR A 119 -0.72 -10.46 -9.28
N GLU A 120 -1.85 -10.51 -9.99
CA GLU A 120 -2.81 -11.59 -9.79
C GLU A 120 -2.19 -12.89 -10.33
N PRO A 121 -1.90 -13.89 -9.48
CA PRO A 121 -1.38 -15.16 -9.96
C PRO A 121 -2.41 -15.82 -10.88
N PRO A 122 -1.97 -16.62 -11.88
CA PRO A 122 -2.91 -17.32 -12.75
C PRO A 122 -3.91 -18.13 -11.92
N PRO A 123 -5.18 -18.21 -12.37
CA PRO A 123 -6.23 -18.84 -11.59
C PRO A 123 -5.82 -20.29 -11.25
N PRO A 124 -5.91 -20.70 -9.98
CA PRO A 124 -5.48 -22.03 -9.56
C PRO A 124 -6.33 -23.10 -10.25
N VAL A 125 -5.66 -24.11 -10.81
CA VAL A 125 -6.30 -25.25 -11.52
C VAL A 125 -7.22 -26.04 -10.58
N ALA A 126 -6.93 -26.06 -9.28
CA ALA A 126 -7.77 -26.65 -8.26
C ALA A 126 -7.62 -25.89 -6.94
N VAL A 127 -8.74 -25.50 -6.33
CA VAL A 127 -8.78 -24.91 -5.00
C VAL A 127 -9.24 -26.00 -4.04
N ARG A 128 -8.30 -26.58 -3.29
CA ARG A 128 -8.64 -27.48 -2.19
C ARG A 128 -8.45 -26.72 -0.88
N PRO A 129 -9.51 -26.38 -0.14
CA PRO A 129 -9.34 -25.78 1.17
C PRO A 129 -8.54 -26.75 2.04
N LEU A 130 -7.47 -26.25 2.64
CA LEU A 130 -6.73 -27.03 3.64
C LEU A 130 -7.70 -27.31 4.79
N SER A 131 -7.77 -28.54 5.28
CA SER A 131 -8.63 -28.88 6.43
C SER A 131 -8.35 -27.97 7.63
N SER A 132 -7.11 -27.51 7.78
CA SER A 132 -6.68 -26.55 8.81
C SER A 132 -7.22 -25.12 8.63
N SER A 133 -7.74 -24.74 7.46
CA SER A 133 -8.39 -23.43 7.26
C SER A 133 -9.85 -23.41 7.72
N LEU A 134 -10.42 -24.57 8.00
CA LEU A 134 -11.78 -24.71 8.55
C LEU A 134 -11.78 -24.67 10.09
N GLU A 135 -10.61 -24.79 10.72
CA GLU A 135 -10.47 -24.68 12.17
C GLU A 135 -10.50 -23.22 12.63
N PRO A 136 -11.10 -22.91 13.79
CA PRO A 136 -11.12 -21.56 14.32
C PRO A 136 -9.70 -21.05 14.58
N THR A 137 -9.41 -19.83 14.13
CA THR A 137 -8.08 -19.21 14.34
C THR A 137 -7.61 -19.31 15.79
N PRO A 138 -6.44 -19.95 16.06
CA PRO A 138 -5.96 -20.15 17.42
C PRO A 138 -5.76 -18.81 18.16
N ALA A 139 -5.97 -18.80 19.48
CA ALA A 139 -5.94 -17.58 20.30
C ALA A 139 -4.64 -16.75 20.14
N ARG A 140 -3.50 -17.43 19.96
CA ARG A 140 -2.19 -16.79 19.67
C ARG A 140 -2.21 -15.91 18.41
N TRP A 141 -2.89 -16.35 17.35
CA TRP A 141 -2.99 -15.61 16.09
C TRP A 141 -3.95 -14.43 16.21
N ARG A 142 -5.05 -14.59 16.94
CA ARG A 142 -5.97 -13.49 17.26
C ARG A 142 -5.29 -12.39 18.06
N ARG A 143 -4.45 -12.75 19.05
CA ARG A 143 -3.64 -11.80 19.83
C ARG A 143 -2.64 -11.06 18.95
N ARG A 144 -1.89 -11.76 18.09
CA ARG A 144 -0.95 -11.15 17.13
C ARG A 144 -1.65 -10.19 16.16
N ALA A 145 -2.77 -10.60 15.58
CA ALA A 145 -3.56 -9.76 14.68
C ALA A 145 -4.10 -8.49 15.37
N ARG A 146 -4.39 -8.55 16.68
CA ARG A 146 -4.77 -7.37 17.46
C ARG A 146 -3.58 -6.42 17.64
N ILE A 147 -2.40 -6.95 17.98
CA ILE A 147 -1.16 -6.16 18.10
C ILE A 147 -0.83 -5.47 16.77
N TYR A 148 -0.92 -6.18 15.64
CA TYR A 148 -0.67 -5.58 14.32
C TYR A 148 -1.66 -4.47 14.00
N ARG A 149 -2.94 -4.63 14.34
CA ARG A 149 -3.93 -3.54 14.19
C ARG A 149 -3.59 -2.33 15.04
N TYR A 150 -3.16 -2.51 16.29
CA TYR A 150 -2.74 -1.38 17.13
C TYR A 150 -1.47 -0.71 16.61
N LEU A 151 -0.48 -1.48 16.14
CA LEU A 151 0.73 -0.93 15.54
C LEU A 151 0.42 -0.13 14.27
N VAL A 152 -0.49 -0.62 13.42
CA VAL A 152 -0.98 0.13 12.25
C VAL A 152 -1.71 1.40 12.68
N ALA A 153 -2.62 1.31 13.67
CA ALA A 153 -3.33 2.48 14.17
C ALA A 153 -2.36 3.54 14.73
N MET A 154 -1.40 3.14 15.56
CA MET A 154 -0.37 4.04 16.10
C MET A 154 0.53 4.61 15.01
N SER A 155 0.80 3.83 13.95
CA SER A 155 1.60 4.30 12.81
C SER A 155 0.97 5.49 12.07
N ILE A 156 -0.35 5.64 12.18
CA ILE A 156 -1.14 6.68 11.54
C ILE A 156 -1.47 7.80 12.54
N ILE A 157 -1.93 7.44 13.74
CA ILE A 157 -2.41 8.40 14.75
C ILE A 157 -1.28 9.30 15.23
N VAL A 158 -0.11 8.74 15.56
CA VAL A 158 1.02 9.52 16.10
C VAL A 158 1.50 10.60 15.14
N PRO A 159 1.80 10.32 13.86
CA PRO A 159 2.25 11.36 12.95
C PRO A 159 1.12 12.33 12.59
N ALA A 160 -0.13 11.87 12.50
CA ALA A 160 -1.26 12.74 12.24
C ALA A 160 -1.47 13.75 13.38
N LEU A 161 -1.40 13.30 14.64
CA LEU A 161 -1.55 14.17 15.81
C LEU A 161 -0.41 15.20 15.88
N LEU A 162 0.83 14.79 15.63
CA LEU A 162 1.99 15.69 15.67
C LEU A 162 1.99 16.71 14.53
N LEU A 163 1.64 16.29 13.31
CA LEU A 163 1.42 17.25 12.22
C LEU A 163 0.27 18.20 12.56
N TYR A 164 -0.79 17.70 13.20
CA TYR A 164 -1.91 18.54 13.60
C TYR A 164 -1.46 19.61 14.61
N THR A 165 -0.72 19.24 15.64
CA THR A 165 -0.25 20.20 16.66
C THR A 165 0.70 21.24 16.06
N ILE A 166 1.65 20.83 15.22
CA ILE A 166 2.60 21.74 14.57
C ILE A 166 1.89 22.76 13.67
N ASN A 167 0.88 22.33 12.90
CA ASN A 167 0.28 23.16 11.85
C ASN A 167 -0.97 23.93 12.31
N PHE A 168 -1.73 23.41 13.26
CA PHE A 168 -3.05 23.95 13.61
C PHE A 168 -3.15 24.46 15.05
N GLU A 169 -2.31 24.00 15.99
CA GLU A 169 -2.41 24.44 17.38
C GLU A 169 -2.06 25.94 17.53
N PRO A 170 -2.93 26.76 18.15
CA PRO A 170 -2.68 28.20 18.28
C PRO A 170 -1.41 28.53 19.07
N SER A 171 -1.17 27.80 20.17
CA SER A 171 0.00 27.96 21.05
C SER A 171 1.31 27.79 20.27
N THR A 172 1.43 26.72 19.49
CA THR A 172 2.60 26.39 18.68
C THR A 172 2.82 27.41 17.55
N ARG A 173 1.75 27.84 16.88
CA ARG A 173 1.85 28.86 15.82
C ARG A 173 2.30 30.22 16.35
N VAL A 174 1.77 30.64 17.50
CA VAL A 174 2.19 31.88 18.16
C VAL A 174 3.64 31.77 18.59
N PHE A 175 4.05 30.64 19.16
CA PHE A 175 5.43 30.39 19.56
C PHE A 175 6.41 30.46 18.37
N ILE A 176 6.11 29.76 17.27
CA ILE A 176 6.96 29.76 16.07
C ILE A 176 7.04 31.17 15.46
N ARG A 177 5.91 31.90 15.39
CA ARG A 177 5.89 33.29 14.88
C ARG A 177 6.69 34.24 15.76
N LYS A 178 6.67 34.04 17.08
CA LYS A 178 7.44 34.84 18.04
C LYS A 178 8.95 34.55 17.94
N MET A 179 9.33 33.30 17.79
CA MET A 179 10.73 32.87 17.66
C MET A 179 11.34 33.22 16.29
N TYR A 180 10.55 33.14 15.21
CA TYR A 180 11.02 33.31 13.83
C TYR A 180 10.14 34.31 13.05
N PRO A 181 10.21 35.62 13.36
CA PRO A 181 9.43 36.63 12.67
C PRO A 181 9.77 36.67 11.18
N GLY A 182 8.75 36.75 10.32
CA GLY A 182 8.91 36.76 8.86
C GLY A 182 9.35 35.44 8.22
N ARG A 183 9.78 34.43 9.00
CA ARG A 183 10.22 33.11 8.49
C ARG A 183 9.44 31.93 9.06
N ALA A 184 8.37 32.20 9.80
CA ALA A 184 7.57 31.19 10.49
C ALA A 184 7.12 30.04 9.58
N ALA A 185 6.66 30.34 8.35
CA ALA A 185 6.21 29.33 7.40
C ALA A 185 7.34 28.35 7.00
N SER A 186 8.52 28.88 6.66
CA SER A 186 9.68 28.06 6.29
C SER A 186 10.16 27.18 7.45
N TYR A 187 10.18 27.72 8.67
CA TYR A 187 10.54 26.94 9.86
C TYR A 187 9.50 25.86 10.18
N THR A 188 8.20 26.16 10.09
CA THR A 188 7.15 25.15 10.23
C THR A 188 7.32 24.02 9.22
N ALA A 189 7.67 24.34 7.97
CA ALA A 189 7.94 23.33 6.94
C ALA A 189 9.16 22.45 7.28
N VAL A 190 10.27 23.05 7.74
CA VAL A 190 11.47 22.30 8.17
C VAL A 190 11.14 21.40 9.36
N VAL A 191 10.37 21.88 10.34
CA VAL A 191 9.95 21.08 11.50
C VAL A 191 9.06 19.91 11.08
N ASN A 192 8.10 20.13 10.19
CA ASN A 192 7.26 19.07 9.63
C ASN A 192 8.10 18.01 8.89
N LEU A 193 9.06 18.43 8.05
CA LEU A 193 9.95 17.53 7.32
C LEU A 193 10.85 16.74 8.26
N GLY A 194 11.47 17.40 9.25
CA GLY A 194 12.30 16.76 10.26
C GLY A 194 11.52 15.73 11.06
N PHE A 195 10.28 16.07 11.44
CA PHE A 195 9.40 15.14 12.13
C PHE A 195 9.01 13.93 11.25
N LEU A 196 8.62 14.16 10.00
CA LEU A 196 8.29 13.08 9.06
C LEU A 196 9.47 12.14 8.82
N ALA A 197 10.67 12.70 8.61
CA ALA A 197 11.89 11.93 8.44
C ALA A 197 12.21 11.09 9.69
N PHE A 198 12.14 11.71 10.87
CA PHE A 198 12.31 11.02 12.15
C PHE A 198 11.29 9.89 12.33
N TRP A 199 10.02 10.16 12.01
CA TRP A 199 8.96 9.16 12.09
C TRP A 199 9.18 8.00 11.11
N LEU A 200 9.60 8.27 9.88
CA LEU A 200 9.94 7.23 8.89
C LEU A 200 11.11 6.36 9.36
N ILE A 201 12.12 6.95 10.02
CA ILE A 201 13.22 6.19 10.61
C ILE A 201 12.71 5.27 11.73
N ILE A 202 11.89 5.78 12.65
CA ILE A 202 11.29 4.98 13.72
C ILE A 202 10.42 3.87 13.12
N TYR A 203 9.58 4.21 12.15
CA TYR A 203 8.67 3.29 11.50
C TYR A 203 9.42 2.16 10.81
N SER A 204 10.43 2.48 10.00
CA SER A 204 11.23 1.47 9.29
C SER A 204 12.00 0.55 10.26
N ARG A 205 12.66 1.11 11.27
CA ARG A 205 13.51 0.36 12.21
C ARG A 205 12.71 -0.49 13.20
N TYR A 206 11.68 0.08 13.82
CA TYR A 206 11.00 -0.55 14.95
C TYR A 206 9.66 -1.17 14.57
N LEU A 207 8.86 -0.54 13.72
CA LEU A 207 7.54 -1.06 13.35
C LEU A 207 7.65 -2.10 12.22
N LEU A 208 8.33 -1.74 11.14
CA LEU A 208 8.47 -2.59 9.95
C LEU A 208 9.41 -3.77 10.22
N GLY A 209 10.51 -3.55 10.95
CA GLY A 209 11.45 -4.59 11.37
C GLY A 209 10.79 -5.76 12.11
N ILE A 210 9.93 -5.47 13.09
CA ILE A 210 9.18 -6.48 13.86
C ILE A 210 8.20 -7.25 12.95
N LEU A 211 7.57 -6.57 12.00
CA LEU A 211 6.64 -7.16 11.05
C LEU A 211 7.34 -8.03 10.00
N THR A 212 8.53 -7.65 9.53
CA THR A 212 9.29 -8.42 8.53
C THR A 212 9.67 -9.81 9.01
N VAL A 213 10.06 -9.95 10.28
CA VAL A 213 10.40 -11.27 10.88
C VAL A 213 9.20 -12.21 10.87
N HIS A 214 7.99 -11.67 11.00
CA HIS A 214 6.75 -12.46 10.98
C HIS A 214 6.23 -12.71 9.56
N ARG A 215 6.56 -11.85 8.59
CA ARG A 215 6.18 -11.99 7.17
C ARG A 215 6.97 -13.08 6.46
N THR A 216 8.20 -13.36 6.87
CA THR A 216 9.03 -14.46 6.33
C THR A 216 8.52 -15.87 6.69
N GLY A 217 7.45 -15.97 7.46
CA GLY A 217 6.87 -17.25 7.87
C GLY A 217 7.69 -17.93 8.96
N ASP A 218 7.00 -18.73 9.77
CA ASP A 218 7.64 -19.54 10.80
C ASP A 218 8.67 -20.46 10.13
N ARG A 219 9.96 -20.32 10.45
CA ARG A 219 11.04 -21.11 9.84
C ARG A 219 10.77 -22.61 9.97
N GLN A 220 10.08 -23.01 11.03
CA GLN A 220 9.63 -24.39 11.21
C GLN A 220 8.62 -24.83 10.15
N ILE A 221 7.64 -23.98 9.79
CA ILE A 221 6.64 -24.29 8.77
C ILE A 221 7.28 -24.35 7.39
N LEU A 222 8.21 -23.45 7.08
CA LEU A 222 8.97 -23.52 5.83
C LEU A 222 9.84 -24.78 5.75
N GLY A 223 10.47 -25.18 6.86
CA GLY A 223 11.21 -26.43 6.96
C GLY A 223 10.33 -27.66 6.75
N LEU A 224 9.14 -27.69 7.36
CA LEU A 224 8.16 -28.75 7.18
C LEU A 224 7.64 -28.81 5.74
N LEU A 225 7.35 -27.67 5.12
CA LEU A 225 6.92 -27.58 3.71
C LEU A 225 8.03 -28.05 2.76
N ALA A 226 9.29 -27.67 3.02
CA ALA A 226 10.44 -28.12 2.24
C ALA A 226 10.65 -29.64 2.38
N ALA A 227 10.55 -30.19 3.60
CA ALA A 227 10.62 -31.62 3.85
C ALA A 227 9.47 -32.38 3.18
N THR A 228 8.26 -31.82 3.21
CA THR A 228 7.07 -32.41 2.56
C THR A 228 7.21 -32.37 1.04
N ARG A 229 7.71 -31.27 0.45
CA ARG A 229 8.06 -31.19 -0.98
C ARG A 229 9.14 -32.18 -1.36
N ALA A 230 10.18 -32.36 -0.54
CA ALA A 230 11.23 -33.34 -0.79
C ALA A 230 10.68 -34.78 -0.76
N ARG A 231 9.76 -35.08 0.17
CA ARG A 231 9.03 -36.36 0.23
C ARG A 231 8.12 -36.57 -0.97
N LEU A 232 7.44 -35.53 -1.46
CA LEU A 232 6.58 -35.59 -2.66
C LEU A 232 7.38 -35.71 -3.96
N LYS A 233 8.55 -35.04 -4.06
CA LYS A 233 9.47 -35.17 -5.20
C LYS A 233 10.10 -36.57 -5.26
N ARG A 234 10.37 -37.19 -4.12
CA ARG A 234 10.70 -38.62 -4.04
C ARG A 234 9.42 -39.43 -4.33
N ARG A 235 9.05 -39.54 -5.61
CA ARG A 235 8.04 -40.47 -6.14
C ARG A 235 8.47 -41.95 -5.98
N LYS A 236 9.09 -42.34 -4.87
CA LYS A 236 9.38 -43.74 -4.58
C LYS A 236 8.15 -44.30 -3.87
N PRO A 237 7.52 -45.39 -4.39
CA PRO A 237 6.45 -46.08 -3.69
C PRO A 237 6.90 -46.42 -2.28
N ARG A 238 6.00 -46.29 -1.29
CA ARG A 238 6.30 -46.64 0.10
C ARG A 238 6.74 -48.11 0.14
N PRO A 239 7.74 -48.51 0.96
CA PRO A 239 8.20 -49.90 1.02
C PRO A 239 7.08 -50.91 1.34
N ILE A 240 6.05 -50.46 2.06
CA ILE A 240 4.82 -51.22 2.35
C ILE A 240 4.08 -51.63 1.07
N PHE A 241 4.11 -50.81 0.01
CA PHE A 241 3.48 -51.16 -1.27
C PHE A 241 4.19 -52.35 -1.94
N TYR A 242 5.53 -52.39 -1.90
CA TYR A 242 6.29 -53.51 -2.45
C TYR A 242 6.06 -54.80 -1.64
N LEU A 243 5.99 -54.69 -0.31
CA LEU A 243 5.64 -55.83 0.55
C LEU A 243 4.22 -56.34 0.27
N ALA A 244 3.25 -55.46 0.12
CA ALA A 244 1.88 -55.83 -0.22
C ALA A 244 1.78 -56.46 -1.62
N ALA A 245 2.50 -55.93 -2.60
CA ALA A 245 2.56 -56.49 -3.95
C ALA A 245 3.24 -57.87 -3.97
N ALA A 246 4.34 -58.05 -3.22
CA ALA A 246 5.02 -59.33 -3.09
C ALA A 246 4.14 -60.38 -2.38
N ALA A 247 3.44 -59.99 -1.31
CA ALA A 247 2.50 -60.85 -0.61
C ALA A 247 1.33 -61.27 -1.51
N ALA A 248 0.78 -60.34 -2.30
CA ALA A 248 -0.29 -60.64 -3.27
C ALA A 248 0.18 -61.61 -4.37
N LEU A 249 1.40 -61.43 -4.90
CA LEU A 249 1.99 -62.35 -5.88
C LEU A 249 2.24 -63.74 -5.30
N LEU A 250 2.74 -63.83 -4.06
CA LEU A 250 2.94 -65.11 -3.37
C LEU A 250 1.61 -65.84 -3.13
N LEU A 251 0.57 -65.11 -2.73
CA LEU A 251 -0.77 -65.69 -2.56
C LEU A 251 -1.36 -66.17 -3.89
N MET A 252 -1.20 -65.41 -4.97
CA MET A 252 -1.62 -65.86 -6.30
C MET A 252 -0.85 -67.11 -6.77
N ALA A 253 0.47 -67.15 -6.57
CA ALA A 253 1.28 -68.31 -6.93
C ALA A 253 0.90 -69.55 -6.12
N ALA A 254 0.66 -69.39 -4.81
CA ALA A 254 0.19 -70.48 -3.95
C ALA A 254 -1.18 -71.00 -4.40
N LEU A 255 -2.08 -70.10 -4.81
CA LEU A 255 -3.41 -70.48 -5.31
C LEU A 255 -3.34 -71.26 -6.63
N VAL A 256 -2.46 -70.86 -7.56
CA VAL A 256 -2.26 -71.57 -8.84
C VAL A 256 -1.58 -72.92 -8.65
N LEU A 257 -0.66 -73.06 -7.69
CA LEU A 257 0.00 -74.33 -7.39
C LEU A 257 -0.93 -75.34 -6.68
N TRP A 258 -2.00 -74.84 -6.04
CA TRP A 258 -2.97 -75.66 -5.31
C TRP A 258 -4.28 -75.92 -6.10
N SER A 259 -4.44 -75.29 -7.26
CA SER A 259 -5.53 -75.53 -8.21
C SER A 259 -5.11 -76.51 -9.30
#